data_AF-A0A2G8CS66-F1
#
_entry.id   AF-A0A2G8CS66-F1
#
_cell.length_a   1.000
_cell.length_b   1.000
_cell.length_c   1.000
_cell.angle_alpha   90.00
_cell.angle_beta   90.00
_cell.angle_gamma   90.00
#
_symmetry.space_group_name_H-M   'P 1'
#
loop_
_entity.id
_entity.type
_entity.pdbx_description
1 polymer ?
#
loop_
_entity_poly.entity_id
_entity_poly.type
_entity_poly.pdbx_seq_one_letter_code
_entity_poly.pdbx_strand_id
1 'polypeptide(L)'
;MSTNQLTITFSDGSTETVQTTLEDRLAFESALRKNRGWGKLEDNAMKMMPFLAWNAARRTGKTELSWAEFTSGDTAALSVEPPADEPEDADADLEVPGLGKDTPTEPSSSSPSSSRATTAARRGAGAAKTARD
;
A
#
# COMPACT_ATOMS: atom_id res chain seq x y z
N MET A 1 -3.36 -14.52 5.81
CA MET A 1 -2.97 -13.20 6.35
C MET A 1 -1.95 -12.62 5.39
N SER A 2 -2.16 -11.44 4.77
CA SER A 2 -1.14 -10.88 3.87
C SER A 2 0.09 -10.50 4.67
N THR A 3 1.16 -11.28 4.53
CA THR A 3 2.44 -11.08 5.19
C THR A 3 3.04 -9.78 4.64
N ASN A 4 3.13 -8.74 5.48
CA ASN A 4 3.78 -7.47 5.12
C ASN A 4 5.32 -7.60 5.07
N GLN A 5 5.82 -8.75 4.62
CA GLN A 5 7.23 -9.07 4.55
C GLN A 5 7.68 -9.05 3.09
N LEU A 6 8.90 -8.59 2.87
CA LEU A 6 9.56 -8.60 1.57
C LEU A 6 10.92 -9.25 1.74
N THR A 7 11.29 -10.12 0.81
CA THR A 7 12.62 -10.71 0.71
C THR A 7 13.40 -9.97 -0.36
N ILE A 8 14.58 -9.47 0.02
CA ILE A 8 15.52 -8.76 -0.84
C ILE A 8 16.61 -9.75 -1.21
N THR A 9 16.91 -9.90 -2.49
CA THR A 9 18.07 -10.64 -2.97
C THR A 9 19.08 -9.64 -3.53
N PHE A 10 20.29 -9.60 -2.99
CA PHE A 10 21.37 -8.73 -3.45
C PHE A 10 22.22 -9.41 -4.54
N SER A 11 23.00 -8.60 -5.24
CA SER A 11 23.92 -9.01 -6.31
C SER A 11 25.02 -9.97 -5.87
N ASP A 12 25.40 -9.94 -4.60
CA ASP A 12 26.36 -10.87 -3.98
C ASP A 12 25.75 -12.25 -3.64
N GLY A 13 24.43 -12.42 -3.90
CA GLY A 13 23.67 -13.62 -3.58
C GLY A 13 23.14 -13.68 -2.15
N SER A 14 23.39 -12.65 -1.33
CA SER A 14 22.80 -12.57 0.01
C SER A 14 21.30 -12.26 -0.05
N THR A 15 20.55 -12.78 0.92
CA THR A 15 19.11 -12.56 1.02
C THR A 15 18.73 -12.02 2.38
N GLU A 16 17.84 -11.02 2.40
CA GLU A 16 17.38 -10.36 3.61
C GLU A 16 15.86 -10.22 3.60
N THR A 17 15.19 -10.82 4.59
CA THR A 17 13.74 -10.64 4.78
C THR A 17 13.48 -9.45 5.70
N VAL A 18 12.65 -8.51 5.26
CA VAL A 18 12.29 -7.29 5.98
C VAL A 18 10.78 -7.17 6.14
N GLN A 19 10.35 -6.64 7.28
CA GLN A 19 8.95 -6.32 7.51
C GLN A 19 8.67 -4.86 7.18
N THR A 20 7.77 -4.65 6.22
CA THR A 20 7.26 -3.34 5.86
C THR A 20 6.19 -2.88 6.85
N THR A 21 6.21 -1.59 7.16
CA THR A 21 5.22 -0.93 8.02
C THR A 21 4.51 0.19 7.28
N LEU A 22 3.48 0.77 7.91
CA LEU A 22 2.80 1.95 7.36
C LEU A 22 3.74 3.16 7.23
N GLU A 23 4.74 3.27 8.12
CA GLU A 23 5.75 4.32 8.08
C GLU A 23 6.54 4.29 6.77
N ASP A 24 6.89 3.09 6.29
CA ASP A 24 7.59 2.91 5.02
C ASP A 24 6.76 3.41 3.83
N ARG A 25 5.43 3.20 3.87
CA ARG A 25 4.49 3.71 2.84
C ARG A 25 4.38 5.23 2.87
N LEU A 26 4.28 5.83 4.05
CA LEU A 26 4.24 7.29 4.21
C LEU A 26 5.56 7.94 3.79
N ALA A 27 6.69 7.27 4.03
CA ALA A 27 7.99 7.71 3.55
C ALA A 27 8.05 7.73 2.01
N PHE A 28 7.47 6.73 1.34
CA PHE A 28 7.38 6.69 -0.12
C PHE A 28 6.53 7.83 -0.68
N GLU A 29 5.36 8.08 -0.09
CA GLU A 29 4.53 9.23 -0.49
C GLU A 29 5.25 10.57 -0.30
N SER A 30 5.97 10.72 0.82
CA SER A 30 6.78 11.91 1.08
C SER A 30 7.90 12.06 0.03
N ALA A 31 8.56 10.96 -0.34
CA ALA A 31 9.57 10.95 -1.39
C ALA A 31 9.00 11.33 -2.77
N LEU A 32 7.80 10.86 -3.13
CA LEU A 32 7.11 11.25 -4.36
C LEU A 32 6.74 12.74 -4.38
N ARG A 33 6.23 13.28 -3.27
CA ARG A 33 5.89 14.71 -3.17
C ARG A 33 7.12 15.61 -3.32
N LYS A 34 8.27 15.18 -2.79
CA LYS A 34 9.55 15.89 -2.90
C LYS A 34 10.14 15.78 -4.31
N ASN A 35 10.04 14.60 -4.92
CA ASN A 35 10.56 14.32 -6.25
C ASN A 35 9.46 14.45 -7.31
N ARG A 36 9.05 15.68 -7.63
CA ARG A 36 8.03 15.97 -8.66
C ARG A 36 8.30 15.31 -10.02
N GLY A 37 9.56 15.00 -10.34
CA GLY A 37 9.94 14.30 -11.57
C GLY A 37 9.59 12.80 -11.60
N TRP A 38 9.18 12.21 -10.48
CA TRP A 38 8.81 10.79 -10.46
C TRP A 38 7.38 10.56 -10.95
N GLY A 39 6.47 11.53 -10.83
CA GLY A 39 5.06 11.38 -11.25
C GLY A 39 4.12 10.99 -10.11
N LYS A 40 2.92 10.50 -10.41
CA LYS A 40 1.95 10.08 -9.39
C LYS A 40 2.29 8.69 -8.86
N LEU A 41 1.71 8.33 -7.72
CA LEU A 41 1.89 7.00 -7.11
C LEU A 41 1.60 5.86 -8.10
N GLU A 42 0.50 5.99 -8.85
CA GLU A 42 0.04 5.05 -9.87
C GLU A 42 1.09 4.81 -10.97
N ASP A 43 1.83 5.86 -11.35
CA ASP A 43 2.88 5.79 -12.38
C ASP A 43 4.21 5.20 -11.84
N ASN A 44 4.31 4.99 -10.53
CA ASN A 44 5.53 4.56 -9.84
C ASN A 44 5.38 3.22 -9.12
N ALA A 45 4.41 2.39 -9.51
CA ALA A 45 4.19 1.06 -8.91
C ALA A 45 5.49 0.22 -8.88
N MET A 46 6.30 0.28 -9.94
CA MET A 46 7.59 -0.43 -10.03
C MET A 46 8.64 0.06 -9.01
N LYS A 47 8.55 1.32 -8.55
CA LYS A 47 9.46 1.87 -7.54
C LYS A 47 8.96 1.65 -6.12
N MET A 48 7.67 1.36 -5.94
CA MET A 48 7.05 1.23 -4.63
C MET A 48 7.65 0.05 -3.86
N MET A 49 7.61 -1.17 -4.40
CA MET A 49 8.12 -2.34 -3.67
C MET A 49 9.62 -2.23 -3.33
N PRO A 50 10.51 -1.85 -4.26
CA PRO A 50 11.92 -1.66 -3.94
C PRO A 50 12.16 -0.56 -2.90
N PHE A 51 11.37 0.52 -2.93
CA PHE A 51 11.49 1.60 -1.94
C PHE A 51 11.07 1.13 -0.55
N LEU A 52 9.96 0.40 -0.44
CA LEU A 52 9.51 -0.15 0.84
C LEU A 52 10.54 -1.13 1.40
N ALA A 53 11.09 -2.01 0.57
CA ALA A 53 12.12 -2.95 0.96
C ALA A 53 13.40 -2.23 1.44
N TRP A 54 13.89 -1.24 0.68
CA TRP A 54 15.04 -0.43 1.05
C TRP A 54 14.83 0.32 2.37
N ASN A 55 13.69 1.01 2.51
CA ASN A 55 13.41 1.81 3.70
C ASN A 55 13.25 0.92 4.95
N ALA A 56 12.57 -0.21 4.81
CA ALA A 56 12.45 -1.20 5.88
C ALA A 56 13.82 -1.78 6.25
N ALA A 57 14.65 -2.16 5.27
CA ALA A 57 15.99 -2.69 5.51
C ALA A 57 16.89 -1.70 6.25
N ARG A 58 16.85 -0.41 5.86
CA ARG A 58 17.60 0.66 6.55
C ARG A 58 17.12 0.88 7.97
N ARG A 59 15.80 0.92 8.18
CA ARG A 59 15.20 1.07 9.52
C ARG A 59 15.57 -0.09 10.44
N THR A 60 15.65 -1.31 9.93
CA THR A 60 16.04 -2.50 10.70
C THR A 60 17.55 -2.71 10.81
N GLY A 61 18.38 -1.83 10.24
CA GLY A 61 19.84 -1.95 10.27
C GLY A 61 20.41 -3.11 9.43
N LYS A 62 19.63 -3.61 8.47
CA LYS A 62 20.04 -4.69 7.55
C LYS A 62 20.81 -4.19 6.34
N THR A 63 20.67 -2.90 6.03
CA THR A 63 21.46 -2.25 4.98
C THR A 63 21.74 -0.81 5.35
N GLU A 64 22.92 -0.33 4.99
CA GLU A 64 23.30 1.10 5.09
C GLU A 64 23.31 1.78 3.71
N LEU A 65 22.99 1.04 2.65
CA LEU A 65 23.04 1.50 1.27
C LEU A 65 22.12 2.71 1.05
N SER A 66 22.60 3.68 0.28
CA SER A 66 21.75 4.74 -0.26
C SER A 66 20.73 4.16 -1.26
N TRP A 67 19.69 4.93 -1.56
CA TRP A 67 18.68 4.52 -2.55
C TRP A 67 19.29 4.23 -3.93
N ALA A 68 20.29 5.02 -4.32
CA ALA A 68 20.99 4.83 -5.59
C ALA A 68 21.77 3.51 -5.59
N GLU A 69 22.53 3.23 -4.53
CA GLU A 69 23.29 1.98 -4.41
C GLU A 69 22.38 0.75 -4.30
N PHE A 70 21.23 0.89 -3.64
CA PHE A 70 20.27 -0.19 -3.53
C PHE A 70 19.62 -0.56 -4.88
N THR A 71 19.45 0.41 -5.77
CA THR A 71 18.76 0.22 -7.06
C THR A 71 19.70 0.11 -8.26
N SER A 72 20.96 0.49 -8.10
CA SER A 72 21.95 0.53 -9.19
C SER A 72 23.36 0.35 -8.65
N GLY A 73 24.17 -0.44 -9.36
CA GLY A 73 25.57 -0.71 -9.01
C GLY A 73 25.84 -2.16 -8.63
N ASP A 74 27.05 -2.42 -8.13
CA ASP A 74 27.53 -3.77 -7.82
C ASP A 74 26.95 -4.35 -6.53
N THR A 75 26.29 -3.53 -5.70
CA THR A 75 25.58 -3.92 -4.46
C THR A 75 24.05 -3.82 -4.59
N ALA A 76 23.56 -3.70 -5.83
CA ALA A 76 22.14 -3.51 -6.09
C ALA A 76 21.31 -4.73 -5.67
N ALA A 77 20.08 -4.46 -5.24
CA ALA A 77 19.07 -5.49 -5.10
C ALA A 77 18.70 -6.03 -6.50
N LEU A 78 18.90 -7.34 -6.70
CA LEU A 78 18.51 -8.06 -7.91
C LEU A 78 17.01 -8.35 -7.96
N SER A 79 16.43 -8.72 -6.81
CA SER A 79 14.99 -8.98 -6.70
C SER A 79 14.42 -8.56 -5.35
N VAL A 80 13.15 -8.15 -5.36
CA VAL A 80 12.33 -7.83 -4.19
C VAL A 80 10.99 -8.51 -4.37
N GLU A 81 10.75 -9.57 -3.61
CA GLU A 81 9.57 -10.42 -3.73
C GLU A 81 8.92 -10.64 -2.35
N PRO A 82 7.59 -10.85 -2.28
CA PRO A 82 7.00 -11.39 -1.06
C PRO A 82 7.65 -12.75 -0.76
N PRO A 83 7.77 -13.16 0.52
CA PRO A 83 8.30 -14.47 0.84
C PRO A 83 7.46 -15.53 0.12
N ALA A 84 8.13 -16.53 -0.47
CA ALA A 84 7.43 -17.67 -1.03
C ALA A 84 6.61 -18.30 0.10
N ASP A 85 5.29 -18.41 -0.10
CA ASP A 85 4.45 -19.21 0.77
C ASP A 85 4.96 -20.65 0.63
N GLU A 86 5.78 -21.12 1.58
CA GLU A 86 5.95 -22.55 1.76
C GLU A 86 4.56 -23.11 2.02
N PRO A 87 4.12 -24.17 1.32
CA PRO A 87 2.83 -24.77 1.60
C PRO A 87 2.82 -25.16 3.06
N GLU A 88 1.90 -24.58 3.84
CA GLU A 88 1.60 -25.06 5.19
C GLU A 88 1.04 -26.49 5.04
N ASP A 89 1.91 -27.49 5.00
CA ASP A 89 1.58 -28.87 5.30
C ASP A 89 1.20 -28.95 6.79
N ALA A 90 -0.04 -28.63 7.10
CA ALA A 90 -0.79 -29.20 8.22
C ALA A 90 -2.26 -28.81 8.11
N ASP A 91 -3.04 -29.70 7.51
CA ASP A 91 -4.41 -29.96 7.90
C ASP A 91 -4.49 -30.08 9.43
N ALA A 92 -4.62 -28.96 10.13
CA ALA A 92 -5.07 -28.93 11.51
C ALA A 92 -6.58 -29.14 11.46
N ASP A 93 -6.95 -30.42 11.49
CA ASP A 93 -8.27 -30.97 11.73
C ASP A 93 -9.02 -30.15 12.80
N LEU A 94 -9.88 -29.23 12.34
CA LEU A 94 -10.83 -28.48 13.17
C LEU A 94 -12.16 -29.22 13.18
N GLU A 95 -12.17 -30.47 13.67
CA GLU A 95 -13.41 -31.05 14.17
C GLU A 95 -13.82 -30.29 15.44
N VAL A 96 -14.74 -29.35 15.30
CA VAL A 96 -15.46 -28.74 16.42
C VAL A 96 -16.70 -29.59 16.68
N PRO A 97 -16.73 -30.46 17.71
CA PRO A 97 -17.89 -31.30 17.98
C PRO A 97 -18.84 -30.52 18.88
N GLY A 98 -19.91 -29.96 18.29
CA GLY A 98 -21.00 -29.33 19.04
C GLY A 98 -21.69 -28.24 18.22
N LEU A 99 -22.87 -28.50 17.63
CA LEU A 99 -24.16 -28.36 18.31
C LEU A 99 -24.44 -26.88 18.68
N GLY A 100 -25.39 -26.18 18.09
CA GLY A 100 -26.47 -26.55 17.20
C GLY A 100 -27.27 -25.29 16.85
N LYS A 101 -28.17 -25.46 15.88
CA LYS A 101 -29.49 -24.83 15.76
C LYS A 101 -29.63 -23.41 16.34
N ASP A 102 -29.67 -22.43 15.45
CA ASP A 102 -30.80 -21.50 15.32
C ASP A 102 -30.44 -20.42 14.29
N THR A 103 -30.82 -20.68 13.03
CA THR A 103 -31.00 -19.64 12.03
C THR A 103 -32.36 -18.98 12.25
N PRO A 104 -32.45 -17.67 12.57
CA PRO A 104 -33.66 -16.92 12.31
C PRO A 104 -33.65 -16.54 10.83
N THR A 105 -34.24 -17.41 10.03
CA THR A 105 -34.90 -17.02 8.78
C THR A 105 -36.08 -16.13 9.15
N GLU A 106 -36.18 -14.92 8.59
CA GLU A 106 -37.41 -14.42 7.96
C GLU A 106 -37.26 -12.98 7.39
N PRO A 107 -38.14 -12.58 6.44
CA PRO A 107 -37.81 -11.70 5.32
C PRO A 107 -38.44 -10.31 5.35
N SER A 108 -38.03 -9.47 4.39
CA SER A 108 -38.74 -8.36 3.73
C SER A 108 -39.83 -7.59 4.50
N SER A 109 -39.73 -6.24 4.53
CA SER A 109 -40.87 -5.35 4.20
C SER A 109 -40.50 -3.85 4.22
N SER A 110 -40.64 -3.24 3.03
CA SER A 110 -41.25 -1.93 2.77
C SER A 110 -40.47 -0.62 2.98
N SER A 111 -40.07 -0.03 1.84
CA SER A 111 -40.09 1.43 1.63
C SER A 111 -41.54 1.97 1.59
N PRO A 112 -41.78 3.23 2.01
CA PRO A 112 -42.13 4.29 1.05
C PRO A 112 -41.46 5.64 1.39
N SER A 113 -40.92 6.40 0.41
CA SER A 113 -41.56 7.38 -0.49
C SER A 113 -41.79 8.79 0.11
N SER A 114 -41.16 9.77 -0.57
CA SER A 114 -41.52 11.21 -0.69
C SER A 114 -41.36 12.10 0.56
N SER A 115 -40.68 13.26 0.52
CA SER A 115 -41.11 14.43 -0.26
C SER A 115 -40.03 15.53 -0.36
N ARG A 116 -39.71 15.92 -1.60
CA ARG A 116 -39.53 17.27 -2.18
C ARG A 116 -39.55 18.49 -1.21
N ALA A 117 -38.60 19.43 -1.39
CA ALA A 117 -38.87 20.82 -1.83
C ALA A 117 -37.61 21.75 -1.86
N THR A 118 -37.35 22.36 -3.04
CA THR A 118 -37.08 23.81 -3.31
C THR A 118 -35.88 24.52 -2.63
N THR A 119 -35.13 25.48 -3.18
CA THR A 119 -35.10 26.29 -4.42
C THR A 119 -33.91 27.28 -4.33
N ALA A 120 -33.41 27.74 -5.48
CA ALA A 120 -32.61 28.97 -5.76
C ALA A 120 -31.15 29.05 -5.28
N ALA A 121 -30.12 29.17 -6.14
CA ALA A 121 -29.80 30.14 -7.21
C ALA A 121 -29.06 31.42 -6.74
N ARG A 122 -27.78 31.57 -7.14
CA ARG A 122 -27.09 32.80 -7.62
C ARG A 122 -25.59 32.48 -7.81
N ARG A 123 -25.03 32.36 -9.03
CA ARG A 123 -24.61 33.36 -10.03
C ARG A 123 -23.55 34.38 -9.56
N GLY A 124 -22.38 34.29 -10.20
CA GLY A 124 -21.26 35.24 -10.33
C GLY A 124 -19.97 34.45 -10.59
N ALA A 125 -19.39 34.28 -11.79
CA ALA A 125 -18.99 35.23 -12.85
C ALA A 125 -18.34 36.48 -12.23
N GLY A 126 -17.09 36.86 -12.46
CA GLY A 126 -16.01 36.44 -13.35
C GLY A 126 -14.99 37.59 -13.43
N ALA A 127 -13.78 37.31 -13.92
CA ALA A 127 -12.78 38.23 -14.49
C ALA A 127 -11.96 39.19 -13.58
N ALA A 128 -10.67 38.82 -13.44
CA ALA A 128 -9.45 39.56 -13.80
C ALA A 128 -9.37 41.11 -13.65
N LYS A 129 -8.30 41.58 -12.97
CA LYS A 129 -7.43 42.64 -13.52
C LYS A 129 -6.04 42.67 -12.88
N THR A 130 -5.04 42.73 -13.77
CA THR A 130 -3.61 43.01 -13.59
C THR A 130 -3.32 44.51 -13.45
N ALA A 131 -2.35 44.88 -12.59
CA ALA A 131 -1.46 46.07 -12.63
C ALA A 131 -0.53 45.93 -11.39
N ARG A 132 0.81 45.90 -11.41
CA ARG A 132 1.84 46.69 -12.10
C ARG A 132 1.62 48.19 -11.97
N ASP A 133 2.14 48.78 -10.89
CA ASP A 133 3.39 49.55 -10.93
C ASP A 133 4.13 49.38 -9.60
#